data_AF-A0A4Y2GKT7-F1
#
_entry.id   AF-A0A4Y2GKT7-F1
#
_cell.length_a   1.000
_cell.length_b   1.000
_cell.length_c   1.000
_cell.angle_alpha   90.00
_cell.angle_beta   90.00
_cell.angle_gamma   90.00
#
_symmetry.space_group_name_H-M   'P 1'
#
loop_
_entity.id
_entity.type
_entity.pdbx_description
1 polymer ?
#
loop_
_entity_poly.entity_id
_entity_poly.type
_entity_poly.pdbx_seq_one_letter_code
_entity_poly.pdbx_strand_id
1 'polypeptide(L)'
;MMDSSISAQRAVIQFLRAEGEHALQIYRRMKEVYGEQCLTRCTIFRWCQHSEGGRVNIKDLPCPGQAHVLTNSATISAVDELIRLMSSVHHT
;
A
#
# COMPACT_ATOMS: atom_id res chain seq x y z
N MET A 1 -2.81 23.23 -13.39
CA MET A 1 -3.30 23.19 -11.99
C MET A 1 -2.85 21.86 -11.42
N MET A 2 -1.97 21.85 -10.42
CA MET A 2 -1.53 20.59 -9.79
C MET A 2 -2.73 19.93 -9.10
N ASP A 3 -2.78 18.61 -9.06
CA ASP A 3 -3.82 17.89 -8.35
C ASP A 3 -3.63 18.03 -6.83
N SER A 4 -4.26 19.02 -6.23
CA SER A 4 -4.19 19.25 -4.77
C SER A 4 -4.96 18.21 -3.94
N SER A 5 -5.35 17.09 -4.56
CA SER A 5 -6.07 16.01 -3.90
C SER A 5 -5.24 15.43 -2.74
N ILE A 6 -5.93 14.93 -1.72
CA ILE A 6 -5.29 14.29 -0.56
C ILE A 6 -4.46 13.07 -0.99
N SER A 7 -4.93 12.33 -1.99
CA SER A 7 -4.21 11.18 -2.54
C SER A 7 -2.89 11.58 -3.19
N ALA A 8 -2.89 12.65 -3.98
CA ALA A 8 -1.67 13.18 -4.61
C ALA A 8 -0.67 13.69 -3.56
N GLN A 9 -1.14 14.47 -2.59
CA GLN A 9 -0.32 14.94 -1.48
C GLN A 9 0.30 13.78 -0.67
N ARG A 10 -0.45 12.68 -0.47
CA ARG A 10 0.06 11.48 0.19
C ARG A 10 1.11 10.75 -0.66
N ALA A 11 0.93 10.68 -1.97
CA ALA A 11 1.92 10.09 -2.87
C ALA A 11 3.25 10.87 -2.82
N VAL A 12 3.18 12.21 -2.80
CA VAL A 12 4.37 13.07 -2.65
C VAL A 12 5.07 12.85 -1.31
N ILE A 13 4.30 12.77 -0.20
CA ILE A 13 4.87 12.46 1.13
C ILE A 13 5.58 11.10 1.13
N GLN A 14 4.99 10.08 0.49
CA GLN A 14 5.61 8.74 0.37
C GLN A 14 6.89 8.77 -0.45
N PHE A 15 6.87 9.47 -1.58
CA PHE A 15 8.04 9.63 -2.45
C PHE A 15 9.20 10.30 -1.71
N LEU A 16 8.96 11.44 -1.07
CA LEU A 16 10.01 12.16 -0.34
C LEU A 16 10.55 11.36 0.85
N ARG A 17 9.70 10.60 1.54
CA ARG A 17 10.16 9.70 2.60
C ARG A 17 11.03 8.57 2.05
N ALA A 18 10.71 8.03 0.87
CA ALA A 18 11.53 7.01 0.21
C ALA A 18 12.90 7.56 -0.24
N GLU A 19 13.01 8.86 -0.56
CA GLU A 19 14.29 9.55 -0.75
C GLU A 19 15.11 9.71 0.54
N GLY A 20 14.55 9.32 1.70
CA GLY A 20 15.20 9.45 3.01
C GLY A 20 15.03 10.83 3.67
N GLU A 21 14.12 11.66 3.17
CA GLU A 21 13.89 13.00 3.71
C GLU A 21 13.29 12.98 5.12
N HIS A 22 13.77 13.89 5.99
CA HIS A 22 13.21 14.06 7.32
C HIS A 22 11.83 14.74 7.26
N ALA A 23 10.93 14.42 8.20
CA ALA A 23 9.55 14.94 8.22
C ALA A 23 9.44 16.48 8.15
N LEU A 24 10.41 17.20 8.71
CA LEU A 24 10.46 18.67 8.62
C LEU A 24 10.79 19.14 7.19
N GLN A 25 11.71 18.45 6.51
CA GLN A 25 12.10 18.76 5.13
C GLN A 25 10.99 18.43 4.15
N ILE A 26 10.29 17.30 4.38
CA ILE A 26 9.06 16.94 3.68
C ILE A 26 8.01 18.06 3.82
N TYR A 27 7.77 18.58 5.03
CA TYR A 27 6.82 19.68 5.23
C TYR A 27 7.19 20.95 4.46
N ARG A 28 8.49 21.31 4.40
CA ARG A 28 8.94 22.49 3.63
C ARG A 28 8.65 22.33 2.14
N ARG A 29 9.06 21.20 1.56
CA ARG A 29 8.79 20.89 0.14
C ARG A 29 7.30 20.81 -0.18
N MET A 30 6.51 20.20 0.72
CA MET A 30 5.05 20.15 0.58
C MET A 30 4.41 21.54 0.58
N LYS A 31 4.90 22.45 1.43
CA LYS A 31 4.40 23.83 1.51
C LYS A 31 4.78 24.65 0.26
N GLU A 32 5.94 24.39 -0.33
CA GLU A 32 6.36 25.02 -1.59
C GLU A 32 5.48 24.60 -2.77
N VAL A 33 5.10 23.31 -2.83
CA VAL A 33 4.30 22.76 -3.94
C VAL A 33 2.81 23.07 -3.80
N TYR A 34 2.24 22.87 -2.61
CA TYR A 34 0.79 22.96 -2.39
C TYR A 34 0.34 24.25 -1.70
N GLY A 35 1.26 25.08 -1.21
CA GLY A 35 0.95 26.36 -0.58
C GLY A 35 -0.04 26.22 0.58
N GLU A 36 -1.15 26.95 0.49
CA GLU A 36 -2.24 26.91 1.48
C GLU A 36 -3.03 25.59 1.48
N GLN A 37 -3.01 24.86 0.37
CA GLN A 37 -3.68 23.57 0.24
C GLN A 37 -2.84 22.41 0.81
N CYS A 38 -1.62 22.70 1.27
CA CYS A 38 -0.74 21.73 1.89
C CYS A 38 -1.36 21.11 3.14
N LEU A 39 -1.25 19.80 3.28
CA LEU A 39 -1.55 19.09 4.51
C LEU A 39 -0.83 19.72 5.70
N THR A 40 -1.50 19.73 6.85
CA THR A 40 -0.93 20.33 8.06
C THR A 40 0.35 19.63 8.50
N ARG A 41 1.26 20.37 9.13
CA ARG A 41 2.52 19.84 9.66
C ARG A 41 2.29 18.61 10.54
N CYS A 42 1.29 18.65 11.43
CA CYS A 42 0.94 17.52 12.31
C CYS A 42 0.51 16.27 11.51
N THR A 43 -0.28 16.45 10.45
CA THR A 43 -0.70 15.34 9.58
C THR A 43 0.50 14.72 8.86
N ILE A 44 1.38 15.54 8.28
CA ILE A 44 2.60 15.07 7.60
C ILE A 44 3.51 14.31 8.57
N PHE A 45 3.74 14.85 9.77
CA PHE A 45 4.56 14.19 10.79
C PHE A 45 3.95 12.85 11.24
N ARG A 46 2.64 12.81 11.44
CA ARG A 46 1.92 11.56 11.74
C ARG A 46 2.08 10.55 10.60
N TRP A 47 1.94 10.97 9.35
CA TRP A 47 2.15 10.08 8.20
C TRP A 47 3.58 9.58 8.07
N CYS A 48 4.58 10.43 8.31
CA CYS A 48 5.99 10.03 8.27
C CYS A 48 6.36 9.04 9.39
N GLN A 49 5.72 9.17 10.55
CA GLN A 49 5.87 8.26 11.69
C GLN A 49 5.12 6.94 11.46
N HIS A 50 3.84 6.97 11.09
CA HIS A 50 3.03 5.76 10.89
C HIS A 50 3.30 5.02 9.57
N SER A 51 4.21 5.51 8.74
CA SER A 51 4.67 4.77 7.55
C SER A 51 5.85 3.84 7.83
N GLU A 52 6.09 3.48 9.10
CA GLU A 52 6.97 2.36 9.43
C GLU A 52 6.41 1.07 8.82
N GLY A 53 7.18 0.46 7.92
CA GLY A 53 6.91 -0.87 7.41
C GLY A 53 5.93 -0.87 6.23
N GLY A 54 6.41 -1.33 5.08
CA GLY A 54 5.65 -1.30 3.85
C GLY A 54 4.23 -1.85 3.96
N ARG A 55 3.37 -1.34 3.09
CA ARG A 55 2.49 -2.22 2.31
C ARG A 55 3.34 -3.17 1.43
N VAL A 56 4.24 -3.92 2.07
CA VAL A 56 4.75 -5.21 1.60
C VAL A 56 4.09 -6.24 2.52
N ASN A 57 2.76 -6.19 2.61
CA ASN A 57 2.00 -7.34 3.09
C ASN A 57 1.88 -8.32 1.91
N ILE A 58 3.01 -8.84 1.43
CA ILE A 58 3.08 -9.98 0.49
C ILE A 58 3.10 -11.29 1.30
N LYS A 59 2.55 -11.26 2.51
CA LYS A 59 2.10 -12.45 3.22
C LYS A 59 0.76 -12.08 3.82
N ASP A 60 -0.29 -12.81 3.45
CA ASP A 60 -1.61 -12.79 4.09
C ASP A 60 -1.48 -13.13 5.58
N LEU A 61 -1.03 -12.17 6.38
CA LEU A 61 -1.25 -12.23 7.81
C LEU A 61 -2.73 -11.95 8.03
N PRO A 62 -3.49 -12.89 8.63
CA PRO A 62 -4.89 -12.69 8.88
C PRO A 62 -5.05 -11.48 9.79
N CYS A 63 -5.70 -10.45 9.26
CA CYS A 63 -6.00 -9.24 10.02
C CYS A 63 -6.90 -9.62 11.20
N PRO A 64 -6.78 -8.98 12.38
CA PRO A 64 -7.69 -9.23 13.49
C PRO A 64 -9.11 -8.81 13.08
N GLY A 65 -9.92 -9.76 12.61
CA GLY A 65 -11.23 -9.52 11.99
C GLY A 65 -11.48 -10.31 10.71
N GLN A 66 -10.45 -10.93 10.12
CA GLN A 66 -10.65 -11.89 9.05
C GLN A 66 -11.08 -13.21 9.70
N ALA A 67 -12.36 -13.57 9.53
CA ALA A 67 -12.83 -14.88 9.94
C ALA A 67 -11.88 -15.92 9.36
N HIS A 68 -11.38 -16.82 10.21
CA HIS A 68 -10.63 -17.99 9.81
C HIS A 68 -11.60 -18.91 9.08
N VAL A 69 -12.00 -18.54 7.85
CA VAL A 69 -12.66 -19.44 6.93
C VAL A 69 -11.59 -20.45 6.62
N LEU A 70 -11.66 -21.54 7.38
CA LEU A 70 -11.00 -22.81 7.12
C LEU A 70 -10.90 -22.94 5.60
N THR A 71 -9.67 -22.76 5.11
CA THR A 71 -9.30 -23.15 3.77
C THR A 71 -9.42 -24.66 3.77
N ASN A 72 -10.66 -25.14 3.63
CA ASN A 72 -10.99 -26.54 3.58
C ASN A 72 -10.09 -27.13 2.51
N SER A 73 -9.29 -28.12 2.89
CA SER A 73 -8.39 -28.85 1.99
C SER A 73 -9.11 -29.32 0.73
N ALA A 74 -10.43 -29.57 0.82
CA ALA A 74 -11.31 -29.83 -0.32
C ALA A 74 -11.32 -28.73 -1.38
N THR A 75 -11.37 -27.45 -0.99
CA THR A 75 -11.39 -26.32 -1.93
C THR A 75 -10.02 -26.12 -2.57
N ILE A 76 -8.92 -26.29 -1.82
CA ILE A 76 -7.55 -26.23 -2.36
C ILE A 76 -7.35 -27.38 -3.37
N SER A 77 -7.79 -28.59 -3.02
CA SER A 77 -7.69 -29.76 -3.90
C SER A 77 -8.52 -29.61 -5.18
N ALA A 78 -9.70 -28.98 -5.11
CA ALA A 78 -10.52 -28.71 -6.30
C ALA A 78 -9.86 -27.72 -7.25
N VAL A 79 -9.16 -26.70 -6.71
CA VAL A 79 -8.41 -25.73 -7.52
C VAL A 79 -7.15 -26.37 -8.11
N ASP A 80 -6.44 -27.22 -7.37
CA ASP A 80 -5.25 -27.93 -7.86
C ASP A 80 -5.57 -28.88 -9.03
N GLU A 81 -6.66 -29.65 -8.91
CA GLU A 81 -7.15 -30.52 -10.00
C GLU A 81 -7.55 -29.72 -11.24
N LEU A 82 -8.15 -28.53 -11.07
CA LEU A 82 -8.48 -27.65 -12.20
C LEU A 82 -7.22 -27.14 -12.92
N ILE A 83 -6.16 -26.82 -12.18
CA ILE A 83 -4.87 -26.38 -12.75
C ILE A 83 -4.18 -27.53 -13.52
N ARG A 84 -4.26 -28.77 -13.00
CA ARG A 84 -3.75 -29.98 -13.70
C ARG A 84 -4.53 -30.26 -14.99
N LEU A 85 -5.84 -30.06 -14.98
CA LEU A 85 -6.68 -30.21 -16.17
C LEU A 85 -6.37 -29.15 -17.24
N MET A 86 -6.13 -27.89 -16.85
CA MET A 86 -5.84 -26.81 -17.79
C MET A 86 -4.45 -26.91 -18.43
N SER A 87 -3.45 -27.40 -17.69
CA SER A 87 -2.07 -27.53 -18.20
C SER A 87 -1.88 -28.66 -19.21
N SER A 88 -2.82 -29.61 -19.31
CA SER A 88 -2.75 -30.68 -20.33
C SER A 88 -3.31 -30.27 -21.71
N VAL A 89 -3.87 -29.06 -21.86
CA VAL A 89 -4.46 -28.58 -23.13
C VAL A 89 -3.43 -27.85 -24.01
N HIS A 90 -2.21 -27.61 -23.50
CA HIS A 90 -1.18 -26.83 -24.20
C HIS A 90 -0.04 -27.69 -24.80
N HIS A 91 -0.35 -28.92 -25.24
CA HIS A 91 0.60 -29.72 -26.01
C HIS A 91 -0.10 -30.67 -26.99
N THR A 92 -0.69 -30.10 -28.06
CA THR A 92 -0.87 -30.74 -29.37
C THR A 92 -0.78 -29.68 -30.45
#